data_AF-A0A843C676-F1
#
_entry.id   AF-A0A843C676-F1
#
_cell.length_a   1.000
_cell.length_b   1.000
_cell.length_c   1.000
_cell.angle_alpha   90.00
_cell.angle_beta   90.00
_cell.angle_gamma   90.00
#
_symmetry.space_group_name_H-M   'P 1'
#
loop_
_entity.id
_entity.type
_entity.pdbx_description
1 polymer ?
#
loop_
_entity_poly.entity_id
_entity_poly.type
_entity_poly.pdbx_seq_one_letter_code
_entity_poly.pdbx_strand_id
1 'polypeptide(L)' 'MRSLSPGIYNPIVYLTTYVDDQTVERAKVTEPFGYLLQPLEERELRTTVEIALYKHNF' A
#
# COMPACT_ATOMS: atom_id res chain seq x y z
N MET A 1 1.51 -4.40 24.12
CA MET A 1 2.17 -4.18 22.82
C MET A 1 2.09 -5.47 22.03
N ARG A 2 1.28 -5.53 20.96
CA ARG A 2 1.16 -6.73 20.12
C ARG A 2 2.42 -6.76 19.25
N SER A 3 3.44 -7.54 19.64
CA SER A 3 4.58 -7.76 18.77
C SER A 3 4.07 -8.55 17.56
N LEU A 4 4.26 -8.01 16.36
CA LEU A 4 3.97 -8.75 15.13
C LEU A 4 4.81 -10.03 15.17
N SER A 5 4.13 -11.18 15.16
CA SER A 5 4.80 -12.48 15.05
C SER A 5 5.60 -12.49 13.73
N PRO A 6 6.86 -12.97 13.74
CA PRO A 6 7.62 -13.11 12.50
C PRO A 6 6.86 -14.08 11.60
N GLY A 7 6.29 -13.56 10.50
CA GLY A 7 5.48 -14.35 9.56
C GLY A 7 4.12 -13.75 9.16
N ILE A 8 3.71 -12.59 9.69
CA ILE A 8 2.49 -11.91 9.22
C ILE A 8 2.86 -10.91 8.12
N TYR A 9 2.73 -11.32 6.86
CA TYR A 9 2.93 -10.46 5.69
C TYR A 9 1.62 -9.72 5.38
N ASN A 10 1.37 -8.55 5.97
CA ASN A 10 0.15 -7.79 5.65
C ASN A 10 0.31 -7.06 4.31
N PRO A 11 -0.75 -6.95 3.48
CA PRO A 11 -0.70 -6.15 2.27
C PRO A 11 -0.47 -4.66 2.61
N ILE A 12 0.49 -4.04 1.94
CA ILE A 12 0.86 -2.63 2.15
C ILE A 12 0.35 -1.78 0.99
N VAL A 13 -0.34 -0.69 1.32
CA VAL A 13 -0.74 0.37 0.39
C VAL A 13 -0.21 1.70 0.94
N TYR A 14 0.54 2.44 0.14
CA TYR A 14 0.99 3.78 0.49
C TYR A 14 -0.09 4.82 0.14
N LEU A 15 -0.25 5.81 1.01
CA LEU A 15 -1.05 7.01 0.77
C LEU A 15 -0.16 8.23 1.05
N THR A 16 -0.04 9.15 0.10
CA THR A 16 1.02 10.16 0.13
C THR A 16 0.72 11.39 -0.71
N THR A 17 1.42 12.49 -0.47
CA THR A 17 1.46 13.67 -1.35
C THR A 17 2.78 13.78 -2.11
N TYR A 18 3.74 12.91 -1.81
CA TYR A 18 5.04 12.86 -2.49
C TYR A 18 4.90 12.23 -3.88
N VAL A 19 5.34 12.95 -4.90
CA VAL A 19 5.26 12.55 -6.32
C VAL A 19 6.63 12.49 -6.99
N ASP A 20 7.70 12.79 -6.26
CA ASP A 20 9.04 12.78 -6.83
C ASP A 20 9.49 11.35 -7.16
N ASP A 21 10.21 11.22 -8.27
CA ASP A 21 10.64 9.93 -8.81
C ASP A 21 11.46 9.13 -7.79
N GLN A 22 12.29 9.80 -6.99
CA GLN A 22 13.12 9.13 -5.99
C GLN A 22 12.26 8.43 -4.92
N THR A 23 11.21 9.10 -4.44
CA THR A 23 10.28 8.51 -3.46
C THR A 23 9.46 7.39 -4.09
N VAL A 24 9.02 7.55 -5.34
CA VAL A 24 8.28 6.51 -6.08
C VAL A 24 9.16 5.26 -6.29
N GLU A 25 10.41 5.41 -6.70
CA GLU A 25 11.34 4.29 -6.89
C GLU A 25 11.62 3.55 -5.58
N ARG A 26 11.79 4.28 -4.47
CA ARG A 26 11.94 3.68 -3.15
C ARG A 26 10.71 2.91 -2.70
N ALA A 27 9.52 3.38 -3.03
CA ALA A 27 8.28 2.67 -2.71
C ALA A 27 8.10 1.42 -3.58
N LYS A 28 8.48 1.45 -4.86
CA LYS A 28 8.37 0.30 -5.76
C LYS A 28 9.14 -0.92 -5.25
N VAL A 29 10.36 -0.74 -4.74
CA VAL A 29 11.22 -1.86 -4.30
C VAL A 29 10.73 -2.56 -3.03
N THR A 30 9.77 -1.97 -2.30
CA THR A 30 9.13 -2.63 -1.15
C THR A 30 7.91 -3.47 -1.56
N GLU A 31 7.65 -3.60 -2.87
CA GLU A 31 6.56 -4.39 -3.46
C GLU A 31 5.17 -4.09 -2.86
N PRO A 32 4.74 -2.82 -2.79
CA PRO A 32 3.43 -2.48 -2.27
C PRO A 32 2.32 -2.90 -3.23
N PHE A 33 1.14 -3.13 -2.68
CA PHE A 33 -0.08 -3.38 -3.45
C PHE A 33 -0.67 -2.11 -4.07
N GLY A 34 -0.26 -0.93 -3.60
CA GLY A 34 -0.67 0.35 -4.17
C GLY A 34 0.14 1.54 -3.63
N TYR A 35 0.17 2.62 -4.42
CA TYR A 35 0.75 3.91 -4.08
C TYR A 35 -0.23 5.02 -4.51
N LEU A 36 -1.00 5.54 -3.57
CA LEU A 36 -2.09 6.46 -3.79
C LEU A 36 -1.68 7.89 -3.47
N LEU A 37 -1.99 8.82 -4.37
CA LEU A 37 -1.72 10.24 -4.19
C LEU A 37 -2.93 10.96 -3.60
N GLN A 38 -2.70 11.84 -2.63
CA GLN A 38 -3.71 12.79 -2.15
C GLN A 38 -3.72 14.05 -3.02
N PRO A 39 -4.89 14.70 -3.21
CA PRO A 39 -6.22 14.23 -2.80
C PRO A 39 -6.71 13.08 -3.68
N LEU A 40 -7.48 12.16 -3.08
CA LEU A 40 -8.10 11.01 -3.75
C LEU A 40 -9.56 10.88 -3.35
N GLU A 41 -10.32 10.13 -4.13
CA GLU A 41 -11.67 9.75 -3.76
C GLU A 41 -11.68 8.56 -2.77
N GLU A 42 -12.67 8.52 -1.88
CA GLU A 42 -12.86 7.38 -0.96
C GLU A 42 -12.98 6.05 -1.72
N ARG A 43 -13.60 6.09 -2.92
CA ARG A 43 -13.73 4.91 -3.79
C ARG A 43 -12.37 4.38 -4.24
N GLU A 44 -11.41 5.24 -4.57
CA GLU A 44 -10.07 4.83 -5.00
C GLU A 44 -9.31 4.14 -3.87
N LEU A 45 -9.39 4.70 -2.65
CA LEU A 45 -8.83 4.07 -1.46
C LEU A 45 -9.45 2.69 -1.21
N ARG A 46 -10.79 2.63 -1.21
CA ARG A 46 -11.55 1.40 -0.95
C ARG A 46 -11.20 0.31 -1.97
N THR A 47 -11.25 0.63 -3.26
CA THR A 47 -10.94 -0.34 -4.31
C THR A 47 -9.50 -0.84 -4.21
N THR A 48 -8.53 0.03 -3.89
CA THR A 48 -7.13 -0.38 -3.73
C THR A 48 -6.95 -1.32 -2.54
N VAL A 49 -7.60 -1.05 -1.41
CA VAL A 49 -7.57 -1.93 -0.23
C VAL A 49 -8.25 -3.27 -0.53
N GLU A 50 -9.41 -3.27 -1.20
CA GLU A 50 -10.11 -4.49 -1.60
C GLU A 50 -9.24 -5.38 -2.51
N ILE A 51 -8.54 -4.79 -3.49
CA ILE A 51 -7.61 -5.51 -4.37
C ILE A 51 -6.41 -6.04 -3.58
N ALA A 52 -5.85 -5.26 -2.66
CA ALA A 52 -4.70 -5.65 -1.86
C ALA A 52 -5.01 -6.85 -0.95
N LEU A 53 -6.19 -6.84 -0.31
CA LEU A 53 -6.69 -7.95 0.49
C LEU A 53 -7.00 -9.18 -0.37
N TYR A 54 -7.60 -9.00 -1.55
CA TYR A 54 -7.86 -10.09 -2.48
C TYR A 54 -6.57 -10.78 -2.87
N LYS A 55 -5.57 -10.03 -3.37
CA LYS A 55 -4.29 -10.59 -3.82
C LYS A 55 -3.44 -11.18 -2.69
N HIS A 56 -3.57 -10.70 -1.46
CA HIS A 56 -2.86 -11.28 -0.31
C HIS A 56 -3.34 -12.70 0.03
N ASN A 57 -4.60 -13.02 -0.27
CA ASN A 57 -5.18 -14.34 0.00
C ASN A 57 -4.84 -15.41 -1.05
N PHE A 58 -4.11 -15.06 -2.12
CA PHE A 58 -3.65 -15.97 -3.17
C PHE A 58 -2.11 -16.07 -3.17
#